data_AF-H2XXM6-F1
#
_entry.id   AF-H2XXM6-F1
#
_cell.length_a   1.000
_cell.length_b   1.000
_cell.length_c   1.000
_cell.angle_alpha   90.00
_cell.angle_beta   90.00
_cell.angle_gamma   90.00
#
_symmetry.space_group_name_H-M   'P 1'
#
loop_
_entity.id
_entity.type
_entity.pdbx_description
1 polymer ?
#
loop_
_entity_poly.entity_id
_entity_poly.type
_entity_poly.pdbx_seq_one_letter_code
_entity_poly.pdbx_strand_id
1 'polypeptide(L)'
;MVTVEQFSELLKQSEILGISCEQLNKLKAVGEIKNNGKKWHRQNCGLLVAGFLFCLVVCVPSILPRNHAVLIKILLDGLSEVFDIDELDNYSCILTNEVIGPYVRIPVDCNACAGVNNIPKVSNLTQEEFLKSYAFTMQPVVVQDGLADWTASEIFSYDYFKSIYTPGSKALKQVNEKCQFFPYATNIS
;
A
#
# COMPACT_ATOMS: atom_id res chain seq x y z
N MET A 1 -22.76 -24.82 -16.81
CA MET A 1 -23.98 -24.04 -16.50
C MET A 1 -24.57 -23.57 -17.83
N VAL A 2 -25.87 -23.76 -18.03
CA VAL A 2 -26.57 -23.25 -19.23
C VAL A 2 -26.59 -21.72 -19.15
N THR A 3 -26.22 -21.04 -20.23
CA THR A 3 -26.23 -19.56 -20.27
C THR A 3 -27.66 -19.03 -20.50
N VAL A 4 -27.90 -17.77 -20.15
CA VAL A 4 -29.21 -17.11 -20.38
C VAL A 4 -29.57 -17.11 -21.87
N GLU A 5 -28.57 -16.95 -22.74
CA GLU A 5 -28.73 -16.98 -24.20
C GLU A 5 -29.16 -18.35 -24.71
N GLN A 6 -28.51 -19.42 -24.24
CA GLN A 6 -28.88 -20.80 -24.60
C GLN A 6 -30.32 -21.12 -24.16
N PHE A 7 -30.73 -20.64 -22.98
CA PHE A 7 -32.11 -20.81 -22.52
C PHE A 7 -33.11 -20.00 -23.36
N SER A 8 -32.76 -18.78 -23.76
CA SER A 8 -33.60 -17.95 -24.65
C SER A 8 -33.77 -18.58 -26.03
N GLU A 9 -32.71 -19.18 -26.58
CA GLU A 9 -32.75 -19.84 -27.88
C GLU A 9 -33.59 -21.12 -27.85
N LEU A 10 -33.50 -21.91 -26.78
CA LEU A 10 -34.38 -23.06 -26.55
C LEU A 10 -35.86 -22.66 -26.47
N LEU A 11 -36.18 -21.52 -25.85
CA LEU A 11 -37.57 -21.02 -25.80
C LEU A 11 -38.08 -20.66 -27.20
N LYS A 12 -37.29 -19.97 -28.01
CA LYS A 12 -37.65 -19.66 -29.41
C LYS A 12 -37.87 -20.93 -30.23
N GLN A 13 -37.02 -21.95 -30.07
CA GLN A 13 -37.18 -23.23 -30.75
C GLN A 13 -38.45 -23.96 -30.31
N SER A 14 -38.81 -23.92 -29.02
CA SER A 14 -40.04 -24.55 -28.52
C SER A 14 -41.31 -23.91 -29.07
N GLU A 15 -41.30 -22.58 -29.31
CA GLU A 15 -42.40 -21.86 -29.94
C GLU A 15 -42.56 -22.27 -31.41
N ILE A 16 -41.46 -22.41 -32.16
CA ILE A 16 -41.45 -22.93 -33.54
C ILE A 16 -42.02 -24.36 -33.61
N LEU A 17 -41.81 -25.16 -32.57
CA LEU A 17 -42.33 -26.52 -32.44
C LEU A 17 -43.81 -26.57 -31.97
N GLY A 18 -44.48 -25.42 -31.86
CA GLY A 18 -45.90 -25.33 -31.50
C GLY A 18 -46.19 -25.50 -30.01
N ILE A 19 -45.17 -25.45 -29.14
CA ILE A 19 -45.35 -25.53 -27.69
C ILE A 19 -45.76 -24.13 -27.19
N SER A 20 -47.00 -24.00 -26.71
CA SER A 20 -47.49 -22.72 -26.18
C SER A 20 -46.92 -22.41 -24.79
N CYS A 21 -46.77 -21.12 -24.47
CA CYS A 21 -46.37 -20.66 -23.14
C CYS A 21 -47.28 -21.18 -22.01
N GLU A 22 -48.54 -21.46 -22.31
CA GLU A 22 -49.48 -22.04 -21.35
C GLU A 22 -49.12 -23.50 -21.00
N GLN A 23 -48.61 -24.26 -21.96
CA GLN A 23 -48.11 -25.62 -21.71
C GLN A 23 -46.80 -25.59 -20.92
N LEU A 24 -45.90 -24.66 -21.23
CA LEU A 24 -44.66 -24.46 -20.47
C LEU A 24 -44.94 -24.09 -19.01
N ASN A 25 -45.92 -23.22 -18.76
CA ASN A 25 -46.32 -22.83 -17.40
C ASN A 25 -46.92 -23.97 -16.56
N LYS A 26 -47.36 -25.06 -17.19
CA LYS A 26 -47.84 -26.27 -16.49
C LYS A 26 -46.69 -27.17 -16.04
N LEU A 27 -45.47 -26.96 -16.54
CA LEU A 27 -44.30 -27.73 -16.11
C LEU A 27 -43.92 -27.38 -14.67
N LYS A 28 -43.75 -28.42 -13.84
CA LYS A 28 -43.35 -28.28 -12.43
C LYS A 28 -42.06 -27.47 -12.26
N ALA A 29 -41.08 -27.71 -13.13
CA ALA A 29 -39.80 -27.00 -13.12
C ALA A 29 -39.98 -25.48 -13.32
N VAL A 30 -40.90 -25.06 -14.22
CA VAL A 30 -41.20 -23.64 -14.45
C VAL A 30 -41.88 -23.03 -13.22
N GLY A 31 -42.78 -23.77 -12.58
CA GLY A 31 -43.39 -23.37 -11.31
C GLY A 31 -42.38 -23.17 -10.17
N GLU A 32 -41.41 -24.08 -10.04
CA GLU A 32 -40.33 -23.99 -9.05
C GLU A 32 -39.41 -22.79 -9.31
N ILE A 33 -38.99 -22.58 -10.57
CA ILE A 33 -38.18 -21.42 -10.97
C ILE A 33 -38.93 -20.11 -10.67
N LYS A 34 -40.22 -20.03 -11.03
CA LYS A 34 -41.05 -18.84 -10.76
C LYS A 34 -41.18 -18.56 -9.27
N ASN A 35 -41.35 -19.61 -8.45
CA ASN A 35 -41.45 -19.46 -7.00
C ASN A 35 -40.12 -19.05 -6.35
N ASN A 36 -39.00 -19.60 -6.84
CA ASN A 36 -37.65 -19.20 -6.41
C ASN A 36 -37.35 -17.75 -6.78
N GLY A 37 -37.67 -17.32 -8.00
CA GLY A 37 -37.54 -15.92 -8.42
C GLY A 37 -38.36 -14.98 -7.54
N LYS A 38 -39.62 -15.34 -7.21
CA LYS A 38 -40.48 -14.53 -6.33
C LYS A 38 -39.94 -14.44 -4.88
N LYS A 39 -39.25 -15.48 -4.40
CA LYS A 39 -38.61 -15.51 -3.08
C LYS A 39 -37.20 -14.93 -3.06
N TRP A 40 -36.61 -14.65 -4.23
CA TRP A 40 -35.22 -14.22 -4.37
C TRP A 40 -34.90 -12.97 -3.55
N HIS A 41 -35.73 -11.93 -3.61
CA HIS A 41 -35.53 -10.70 -2.84
C HIS A 41 -35.56 -10.96 -1.33
N ARG A 42 -36.44 -11.86 -0.88
CA ARG A 42 -36.57 -12.22 0.54
C ARG A 42 -35.39 -13.07 1.02
N GLN A 43 -34.88 -13.97 0.19
CA GLN A 43 -33.73 -14.81 0.50
C GLN A 43 -32.41 -14.03 0.47
N ASN A 44 -32.30 -13.06 -0.44
CA ASN A 44 -31.10 -12.23 -0.61
C ASN A 44 -31.22 -10.85 0.05
N CYS A 45 -32.16 -10.69 0.99
CA CYS A 45 -32.42 -9.42 1.66
C CYS A 45 -31.15 -8.85 2.31
N GLY A 46 -30.33 -9.68 2.97
CA GLY A 46 -29.06 -9.23 3.56
C GLY A 46 -28.07 -8.69 2.53
N LEU A 47 -28.00 -9.29 1.34
CA LEU A 47 -27.11 -8.86 0.25
C LEU A 47 -27.61 -7.56 -0.41
N LEU A 48 -28.93 -7.40 -0.51
CA LEU A 48 -29.55 -6.15 -0.96
C LEU A 48 -29.34 -5.01 0.05
N VAL A 49 -29.48 -5.27 1.34
CA VAL A 49 -29.21 -4.30 2.41
C VAL A 49 -27.73 -3.93 2.44
N ALA A 50 -26.82 -4.89 2.35
CA ALA A 50 -25.38 -4.64 2.29
C ALA A 50 -24.99 -3.81 1.05
N GLY A 51 -25.53 -4.14 -0.13
CA GLY A 51 -25.33 -3.35 -1.34
C GLY A 51 -25.90 -1.93 -1.24
N PHE A 52 -27.05 -1.77 -0.61
CA PHE A 52 -27.65 -0.45 -0.36
C PHE A 52 -26.81 0.40 0.60
N LEU A 53 -26.33 -0.19 1.70
CA LEU A 53 -25.43 0.48 2.64
C LEU A 53 -24.11 0.88 1.96
N PHE A 54 -23.53 -0.01 1.14
CA PHE A 54 -22.33 0.30 0.36
C PHE A 54 -22.55 1.48 -0.60
N CYS A 55 -23.67 1.50 -1.33
CA CYS A 55 -24.01 2.62 -2.20
C CYS A 55 -24.20 3.94 -1.44
N LEU A 56 -24.85 3.93 -0.27
CA LEU A 56 -25.06 5.12 0.54
C LEU A 56 -23.77 5.67 1.16
N VAL A 57 -22.86 4.80 1.58
CA VAL A 57 -21.64 5.18 2.32
C VAL A 57 -20.47 5.48 1.37
N VAL A 58 -20.41 4.82 0.21
CA VAL A 58 -19.25 4.92 -0.69
C VAL A 58 -19.62 5.68 -1.97
N CYS A 59 -20.67 5.24 -2.67
CA CYS A 59 -20.99 5.79 -3.99
C CYS A 59 -21.61 7.20 -3.91
N VAL A 60 -22.57 7.43 -3.01
CA VAL A 60 -23.25 8.73 -2.88
C VAL A 60 -22.28 9.85 -2.44
N PRO A 61 -21.39 9.64 -1.45
CA PRO A 61 -20.39 10.63 -1.11
C PRO A 61 -19.44 10.92 -2.24
N SER A 62 -19.03 9.89 -3.01
CA SER A 62 -18.13 10.03 -4.17
C SER A 62 -18.69 10.90 -5.31
N ILE A 63 -20.01 11.11 -5.36
CA ILE A 63 -20.68 11.89 -6.41
C ILE A 63 -20.95 13.34 -5.96
N LEU A 64 -20.91 13.63 -4.65
CA LEU A 64 -21.12 14.99 -4.12
C LEU A 64 -19.77 15.71 -3.96
N PRO A 65 -19.45 16.68 -4.82
CA PRO A 65 -18.10 17.24 -4.97
C PRO A 65 -17.67 18.19 -3.83
N ARG A 66 -18.36 18.17 -2.69
CA ARG A 66 -18.07 19.05 -1.56
C ARG A 66 -17.88 18.22 -0.30
N ASN A 67 -16.61 18.09 0.08
CA ASN A 67 -16.10 17.60 1.36
C ASN A 67 -16.06 16.08 1.57
N HIS A 68 -15.57 15.31 0.58
CA HIS A 68 -15.14 13.92 0.78
C HIS A 68 -14.18 13.75 1.96
N ALA A 69 -13.34 14.76 2.24
CA ALA A 69 -12.39 14.72 3.34
C ALA A 69 -13.06 14.50 4.71
N VAL A 70 -14.25 15.05 4.94
CA VAL A 70 -14.93 14.93 6.25
C VAL A 70 -15.58 13.55 6.39
N LEU A 71 -16.25 13.06 5.34
CA LEU A 71 -16.86 11.74 5.35
C LEU A 71 -15.83 10.62 5.39
N ILE A 72 -14.74 10.75 4.63
CA ILE A 72 -13.60 9.82 4.69
C ILE A 72 -12.98 9.84 6.08
N LYS A 73 -12.80 11.02 6.70
CA LYS A 73 -12.28 11.10 8.06
C LYS A 73 -13.20 10.43 9.09
N ILE A 74 -14.51 10.67 9.03
CA ILE A 74 -15.48 10.01 9.93
C ILE A 74 -15.51 8.49 9.71
N LEU A 75 -15.40 8.04 8.46
CA LEU A 75 -15.33 6.60 8.14
C LEU A 75 -14.04 5.95 8.62
N LEU A 76 -12.91 6.65 8.50
CA LEU A 76 -11.61 6.18 8.99
C LEU A 76 -11.56 6.19 10.52
N ASP A 77 -12.03 7.25 11.18
CA ASP A 77 -12.13 7.35 12.64
C ASP A 77 -13.10 6.29 13.20
N GLY A 78 -14.22 6.03 12.50
CA GLY A 78 -15.13 4.95 12.85
C GLY A 78 -14.57 3.55 12.59
N LEU A 79 -13.69 3.40 11.59
CA LEU A 79 -12.95 2.14 11.37
C LEU A 79 -11.87 1.93 12.42
N SER A 80 -11.18 2.97 12.88
CA SER A 80 -10.10 2.89 13.87
C SER A 80 -10.57 2.55 15.28
N GLU A 81 -11.85 2.76 15.61
CA GLU A 81 -12.42 2.22 16.85
C GLU A 81 -12.78 0.72 16.75
N VAL A 82 -13.02 0.20 15.53
CA VAL A 82 -13.41 -1.21 15.30
C VAL A 82 -12.19 -2.10 15.08
N PHE A 83 -11.20 -1.59 14.37
CA PHE A 83 -9.89 -2.20 14.22
C PHE A 83 -8.96 -1.41 15.12
N ASP A 84 -8.40 -2.03 16.15
CA ASP A 84 -7.46 -1.47 17.13
C ASP A 84 -6.19 -0.91 16.43
N ILE A 85 -6.33 0.18 15.67
CA ILE A 85 -5.31 0.75 14.76
C ILE A 85 -4.37 1.69 15.52
N ASP A 86 -4.64 1.99 16.79
CA ASP A 86 -3.73 2.74 17.68
C ASP A 86 -2.33 2.09 17.76
N GLU A 87 -2.24 0.76 17.58
CA GLU A 87 -0.96 0.06 17.56
C GLU A 87 -0.20 0.29 16.24
N LEU A 88 -0.86 0.62 15.13
CA LEU A 88 -0.20 0.86 13.82
C LEU A 88 0.45 2.24 13.69
N ASP A 89 -0.04 3.25 14.41
CA ASP A 89 0.52 4.61 14.36
C ASP A 89 1.96 4.66 14.90
N ASN A 90 2.33 3.72 15.77
CA ASN A 90 3.68 3.59 16.30
C ASN A 90 4.66 2.94 15.31
N TYR A 91 4.18 2.36 14.22
CA TYR A 91 5.01 1.68 13.25
C TYR A 91 4.91 2.33 11.87
N SER A 92 5.77 3.32 11.64
CA SER A 92 6.00 3.84 10.30
C SER A 92 6.57 2.73 9.39
N CYS A 93 6.09 2.67 8.15
CA CYS A 93 6.61 1.79 7.09
C CYS A 93 6.33 0.27 7.20
N ILE A 94 5.38 -0.21 8.03
CA ILE A 94 5.00 -1.65 8.04
C ILE A 94 4.44 -2.11 6.69
N LEU A 95 3.67 -1.26 6.02
CA LEU A 95 3.05 -1.58 4.74
C LEU A 95 3.90 -1.04 3.59
N THR A 96 4.92 -1.79 3.19
CA THR A 96 5.60 -1.56 1.92
C THR A 96 4.72 -2.05 0.77
N ASN A 97 3.82 -1.18 0.30
CA ASN A 97 3.05 -1.45 -0.91
C ASN A 97 3.69 -0.66 -2.08
N GLU A 98 4.38 -1.36 -2.97
CA GLU A 98 5.07 -0.75 -4.12
C GLU A 98 4.10 -0.05 -5.08
N VAL A 99 2.85 -0.52 -5.16
CA VAL A 99 1.83 0.05 -6.03
C VAL A 99 1.27 1.34 -5.45
N ILE A 100 0.97 1.37 -4.14
CA ILE A 100 0.32 2.50 -3.48
C ILE A 100 1.33 3.55 -3.01
N GLY A 101 2.54 3.12 -2.64
CA GLY A 101 3.60 3.94 -2.07
C GLY A 101 3.85 5.25 -2.84
N PRO A 102 3.97 5.25 -4.18
CA PRO A 102 4.14 6.48 -4.94
C PRO A 102 3.00 7.49 -4.80
N TYR A 103 1.75 7.02 -4.60
CA TYR A 103 0.56 7.87 -4.53
C TYR A 103 0.28 8.43 -3.14
N VAL A 104 0.74 7.77 -2.09
CA VAL A 104 0.58 8.22 -0.69
C VAL A 104 1.79 8.97 -0.15
N ARG A 105 2.87 9.06 -0.93
CA ARG A 105 4.02 9.90 -0.60
C ARG A 105 3.60 11.37 -0.60
N ILE A 106 3.93 12.07 0.47
CA ILE A 106 3.76 13.51 0.56
C ILE A 106 4.59 14.16 -0.57
N PRO A 107 4.03 15.13 -1.32
CA PRO A 107 4.80 15.86 -2.32
C PRO A 107 6.02 16.53 -1.67
N VAL A 108 7.20 16.24 -2.21
CA VAL A 108 8.44 16.90 -1.77
C VAL A 108 8.53 18.29 -2.38
N ASP A 109 8.93 19.28 -1.59
CA ASP A 109 9.25 20.61 -2.12
C ASP A 109 10.59 20.56 -2.85
N CYS A 110 10.53 20.45 -4.17
CA CYS A 110 11.72 20.42 -5.03
C CYS A 110 12.55 21.71 -4.97
N ASN A 111 12.02 22.81 -4.41
CA ASN A 111 12.78 24.05 -4.25
C ASN A 111 13.79 23.99 -3.10
N ALA A 112 13.74 22.98 -2.23
CA ALA A 112 14.69 22.86 -1.12
C ALA A 112 16.16 22.76 -1.59
N CYS A 113 16.37 22.23 -2.79
CA CYS A 113 17.67 22.16 -3.45
C CYS A 113 17.96 23.35 -4.39
N ALA A 114 17.02 24.28 -4.55
CA ALA A 114 17.21 25.42 -5.45
C ALA A 114 18.28 26.37 -4.90
N GLY A 115 19.17 26.85 -5.77
CA GLY A 115 20.21 27.81 -5.40
C GLY A 115 21.38 27.24 -4.59
N VAL A 116 21.46 25.92 -4.40
CA VAL A 116 22.62 25.26 -3.79
C VAL A 116 23.76 25.20 -4.81
N ASN A 117 24.68 26.17 -4.74
CA ASN A 117 25.84 26.26 -5.65
C ASN A 117 27.11 25.63 -5.07
N ASN A 118 27.16 25.43 -3.75
CA ASN A 118 28.29 24.88 -3.04
C ASN A 118 27.82 24.20 -1.74
N ILE A 119 28.63 23.28 -1.23
CA ILE A 119 28.35 22.60 0.04
C ILE A 119 29.07 23.37 1.16
N PRO A 120 28.34 23.89 2.17
CA PRO A 120 28.97 24.56 3.32
C PRO A 120 29.83 23.59 4.11
N LYS A 121 30.99 24.07 4.55
CA LYS A 121 31.93 23.36 5.42
C LYS A 121 31.97 24.09 6.76
N VAL A 122 31.71 23.38 7.84
CA VAL A 122 31.64 23.92 9.20
C VAL A 122 32.52 23.13 10.15
N SER A 123 32.86 23.72 11.28
CA SER A 123 33.58 23.06 12.37
C SER A 123 33.06 23.55 13.71
N ASN A 124 33.32 22.79 14.78
CA ASN A 124 32.83 23.02 16.14
C ASN A 124 31.30 23.18 16.20
N LEU A 125 30.58 22.40 15.37
CA LEU A 125 29.13 22.50 15.24
C LEU A 125 28.43 21.88 16.46
N THR A 126 27.63 22.67 17.17
CA THR A 126 26.81 22.14 18.27
C THR A 126 25.54 21.46 17.75
N GLN A 127 24.96 20.58 18.56
CA GLN A 127 23.69 19.92 18.23
C GLN A 127 22.56 20.94 18.02
N GLU A 128 22.49 21.99 18.84
CA GLU A 128 21.45 23.03 18.73
C GLU A 128 21.57 23.79 17.40
N GLU A 129 22.78 24.20 17.03
CA GLU A 129 23.03 24.90 15.76
C GLU A 129 22.70 24.00 14.57
N PHE A 130 23.03 22.72 14.65
CA PHE A 130 22.67 21.73 13.62
C PHE A 130 21.16 21.62 13.43
N LEU A 131 20.41 21.45 14.52
CA LEU A 131 18.96 21.31 14.50
C LEU A 131 18.28 22.56 13.94
N LYS A 132 18.76 23.74 14.35
CA LYS A 132 18.20 25.03 13.93
C LYS A 132 18.49 25.35 12.47
N SER A 133 19.69 25.02 11.99
CA SER A 133 20.20 25.59 10.73
C SER A 133 20.35 24.58 9.60
N TYR A 134 20.39 23.27 9.88
CA TYR A 134 20.74 22.26 8.88
C TYR A 134 19.79 21.05 8.83
N ALA A 135 19.39 20.50 9.98
CA ALA A 135 18.72 19.19 10.08
C ALA A 135 17.46 19.02 9.21
N PHE A 136 16.68 20.09 9.01
CA PHE A 136 15.39 20.05 8.31
C PHE A 136 15.36 20.89 7.03
N THR A 137 16.53 21.26 6.50
CA THR A 137 16.64 22.11 5.30
C THR A 137 16.64 21.32 3.98
N MET A 138 16.85 20.00 4.05
CA MET A 138 17.17 19.14 2.90
C MET A 138 18.44 19.55 2.12
N GLN A 139 19.29 20.41 2.71
CA GLN A 139 20.55 20.84 2.11
C GLN A 139 21.74 20.15 2.80
N PRO A 140 22.78 19.76 2.03
CA PRO A 140 23.95 19.09 2.59
C PRO A 140 24.85 20.06 3.37
N VAL A 141 25.55 19.55 4.38
CA VAL A 141 26.61 20.25 5.10
C VAL A 141 27.75 19.28 5.42
N VAL A 142 29.00 19.75 5.37
CA VAL A 142 30.18 18.98 5.76
C VAL A 142 30.69 19.48 7.10
N VAL A 143 30.71 18.61 8.10
CA VAL A 143 31.32 18.88 9.42
C VAL A 143 32.75 18.37 9.40
N GLN A 144 33.72 19.27 9.38
CA GLN A 144 35.12 18.93 9.06
C GLN A 144 35.85 18.22 10.22
N ASP A 145 35.41 18.48 11.45
CA ASP A 145 35.96 17.97 12.70
C ASP A 145 35.09 16.86 13.32
N GLY A 146 34.08 16.35 12.60
CA GLY A 146 33.19 15.29 13.09
C GLY A 146 33.89 13.96 13.39
N LEU A 147 35.13 13.80 12.95
CA LEU A 147 35.97 12.61 13.18
C LEU A 147 37.25 12.95 13.98
N ALA A 148 37.34 14.13 14.60
CA ALA A 148 38.57 14.58 15.26
C ALA A 148 39.09 13.59 16.33
N ASP A 149 38.18 12.96 17.08
CA ASP A 149 38.53 12.00 18.14
C ASP A 149 38.60 10.54 17.65
N TRP A 150 38.44 10.28 16.35
CA TRP A 150 38.50 8.93 15.81
C TRP A 150 39.93 8.52 15.51
N THR A 151 40.38 7.43 16.15
CA THR A 151 41.69 6.82 15.89
C THR A 151 41.81 6.17 14.52
N ALA A 152 40.71 6.08 13.76
CA ALA A 152 40.65 5.47 12.45
C ALA A 152 41.65 6.08 11.47
N SER A 153 41.86 7.40 11.50
CA SER A 153 42.83 8.09 10.62
C SER A 153 44.27 7.64 10.83
N GLU A 154 44.62 7.19 12.04
CA GLU A 154 45.96 6.74 12.42
C GLU A 154 46.13 5.22 12.28
N ILE A 155 45.06 4.46 12.54
CA ILE A 155 45.10 3.01 12.64
C ILE A 155 44.72 2.33 11.31
N PHE A 156 43.76 2.89 10.57
CA PHE A 156 43.22 2.21 9.40
C PHE A 156 44.23 2.23 8.25
N SER A 157 44.68 1.04 7.91
CA SER A 157 45.62 0.77 6.84
C SER A 157 45.24 -0.54 6.15
N TYR A 158 45.78 -0.76 4.96
CA TYR A 158 45.62 -2.02 4.26
C TYR A 158 46.01 -3.22 5.15
N ASP A 159 47.14 -3.13 5.85
CA ASP A 159 47.63 -4.22 6.70
C ASP A 159 46.75 -4.44 7.94
N TYR A 160 46.24 -3.36 8.54
CA TYR A 160 45.27 -3.46 9.64
C TYR A 160 44.03 -4.25 9.19
N PHE A 161 43.41 -3.87 8.07
CA PHE A 161 42.23 -4.56 7.57
C PHE A 161 42.53 -6.00 7.14
N LYS A 162 43.66 -6.24 6.47
CA LYS A 162 44.10 -7.59 6.09
C LYS A 162 44.23 -8.50 7.32
N SER A 163 44.72 -7.98 8.45
CA SER A 163 44.86 -8.75 9.69
C SER A 163 43.50 -9.14 10.29
N ILE A 164 42.49 -8.27 10.17
CA ILE A 164 41.13 -8.49 10.71
C ILE A 164 40.31 -9.42 9.81
N TYR A 165 40.45 -9.30 8.48
CA TYR A 165 39.71 -10.05 7.48
C TYR A 165 40.49 -11.24 6.92
N THR A 166 41.28 -11.93 7.76
CA THR A 166 41.95 -13.17 7.37
C THR A 166 40.95 -14.30 7.09
N PRO A 167 41.24 -15.25 6.18
CA PRO A 167 40.35 -16.39 5.93
C PRO A 167 39.97 -17.13 7.22
N GLY A 168 38.66 -17.25 7.46
CA GLY A 168 38.12 -17.90 8.67
C GLY A 168 37.98 -16.98 9.90
N SER A 169 38.33 -15.69 9.80
CA SER A 169 38.18 -14.73 10.89
C SER A 169 36.71 -14.54 11.29
N LYS A 170 36.48 -14.17 12.56
CA LYS A 170 35.14 -13.88 13.07
C LYS A 170 34.47 -12.74 12.31
N ALA A 171 35.25 -11.75 11.88
CA ALA A 171 34.76 -10.61 11.10
C ALA A 171 34.11 -11.06 9.78
N LEU A 172 34.73 -12.00 9.06
CA LEU A 172 34.16 -12.55 7.82
C LEU A 172 32.94 -13.44 8.07
N LYS A 173 32.90 -14.19 9.18
CA LYS A 173 31.73 -15.04 9.51
C LYS A 173 30.47 -14.21 9.79
N GLN A 174 30.62 -13.06 10.45
CA GLN A 174 29.48 -12.17 10.75
C GLN A 174 28.84 -11.54 9.51
N VAL A 175 29.61 -11.29 8.45
CA VAL A 175 29.08 -10.76 7.18
C VAL A 175 28.09 -11.74 6.55
N ASN A 176 28.36 -13.04 6.60
CA ASN A 176 27.47 -14.05 6.02
C ASN A 176 26.19 -14.27 6.84
N GLU A 177 26.25 -14.13 8.16
CA GLU A 177 25.12 -14.42 9.06
C GLU A 177 24.20 -13.21 9.30
N LYS A 178 24.71 -11.98 9.16
CA LYS A 178 23.99 -10.73 9.48
C LYS A 178 24.13 -9.68 8.39
N CYS A 179 24.09 -10.08 7.13
CA CYS A 179 24.20 -9.14 6.02
C CYS A 179 22.96 -8.22 5.99
N GLN A 180 23.12 -6.99 6.51
CA GLN A 180 22.07 -5.95 6.52
C GLN A 180 21.94 -5.24 5.16
N PHE A 181 22.89 -5.46 4.26
CA PHE A 181 22.78 -5.06 2.87
C PHE A 181 21.90 -6.06 2.15
N PHE A 182 20.66 -5.64 1.86
CA PHE A 182 19.82 -6.34 0.91
C PHE A 182 20.61 -6.56 -0.39
N PRO A 183 20.47 -7.72 -1.05
CA PRO A 183 21.08 -7.95 -2.35
C PRO A 183 20.47 -6.96 -3.34
N TYR A 184 21.10 -5.80 -3.49
CA TYR A 184 20.82 -4.94 -4.62
C TYR A 184 21.26 -5.71 -5.86
N ALA A 185 20.38 -5.80 -6.85
CA ALA A 185 20.69 -6.35 -8.17
C ALA A 185 21.66 -5.43 -8.92
N THR A 186 22.85 -5.22 -8.36
CA THR A 186 23.97 -4.61 -9.08
C THR A 186 24.56 -5.71 -9.94
N ASN A 187 24.29 -5.64 -11.24
CA ASN A 187 24.79 -6.59 -12.23
C ASN A 187 26.30 -6.37 -12.47
N ILE A 188 27.10 -6.58 -11.42
CA ILE A 188 28.56 -6.61 -11.51
C ILE A 188 28.93 -8.08 -11.68
N SER A 189 28.78 -8.55 -12.91
CA SER A 189 29.32 -9.81 -13.42
C SER A 189 30.72 -9.61 -13.96
#